data_AF-A0A399QIH8-F1
#
_entry.id   AF-A0A399QIH8-F1
#
_cell.length_a   1.000
_cell.length_b   1.000
_cell.length_c   1.000
_cell.angle_alpha   90.00
_cell.angle_beta   90.00
_cell.angle_gamma   90.00
#
_symmetry.space_group_name_H-M   'P 1'
#
loop_
_entity.id
_entity.type
_entity.pdbx_description
1 polymer ?
#
loop_
_entity_poly.entity_id
_entity_poly.type
_entity_poly.pdbx_seq_one_letter_code
_entity_poly.pdbx_strand_id
1 'polypeptide(L)' 'CALGALVASGSTRIAEAADPLAALAEVAAAATWLHGRAGDLASGGGPITALDVAEAMPRAVRETLAGSGG' A
#
# COMPACT_ATOMS: atom_id res chain seq x y z
N CYS A 1 -4.35 4.82 7.64
CA CYS A 1 -3.17 4.91 6.75
C CYS A 1 -2.91 3.53 6.13
N ALA A 2 -2.31 3.44 4.94
CA ALA A 2 -2.14 2.18 4.20
C ALA A 2 -1.30 1.14 4.98
N LEU A 3 -0.24 1.58 5.67
CA LEU A 3 0.61 0.72 6.49
C LEU A 3 -0.19 0.00 7.58
N GLY A 4 -0.98 0.74 8.36
CA GLY A 4 -1.77 0.16 9.45
C GLY A 4 -2.78 -0.88 8.96
N ALA A 5 -3.40 -0.66 7.80
CA ALA A 5 -4.34 -1.61 7.22
C ALA A 5 -3.64 -2.92 6.78
N LEU A 6 -2.48 -2.82 6.12
CA LEU A 6 -1.72 -4.00 5.68
C LEU A 6 -1.11 -4.76 6.85
N VAL A 7 -0.57 -4.06 7.86
CA VAL A 7 -0.07 -4.68 9.09
C VAL A 7 -1.20 -5.38 9.84
N ALA A 8 -2.37 -4.75 9.98
CA ALA A 8 -3.52 -5.40 10.61
C ALA A 8 -3.95 -6.67 9.85
N SER A 9 -4.07 -6.58 8.53
CA SER A 9 -4.45 -7.71 7.67
C SER A 9 -3.42 -8.84 7.67
N GLY A 10 -2.14 -8.51 7.77
CA GLY A 10 -1.02 -9.47 7.76
C GLY A 10 -0.49 -9.85 9.13
N SER A 11 -1.13 -9.40 10.21
CA SER A 11 -0.57 -9.42 11.58
C SER A 11 -0.13 -10.81 12.03
N THR A 12 -0.97 -11.83 11.84
CA THR A 12 -0.63 -13.23 12.16
C THR A 12 0.58 -13.72 11.36
N ARG A 13 0.59 -13.47 10.03
CA ARG A 13 1.71 -13.87 9.16
C ARG A 13 3.02 -13.19 9.57
N ILE A 14 2.97 -11.90 9.93
CA ILE A 14 4.15 -11.17 10.40
C ILE A 14 4.64 -11.75 11.73
N ALA A 15 3.74 -12.02 12.67
CA ALA A 15 4.08 -12.53 14.00
C ALA A 15 4.65 -13.95 13.97
N GLU A 16 4.21 -14.78 13.03
CA GLU A 16 4.63 -16.17 12.88
C GLU A 16 5.80 -16.36 11.89
N ALA A 17 6.27 -15.29 11.24
CA ALA A 17 7.41 -15.36 10.32
C ALA A 17 8.70 -15.74 11.07
N ALA A 18 9.58 -16.47 10.37
CA ALA A 18 10.91 -16.80 10.90
C ALA A 18 11.74 -15.54 11.24
N ASP A 19 11.52 -14.46 10.49
CA ASP A 19 12.02 -13.11 10.77
C ASP A 19 10.86 -12.09 10.71
N PRO A 20 10.25 -11.75 11.85
CA PRO A 20 9.14 -10.79 11.91
C PRO A 20 9.52 -9.39 11.44
N LEU A 21 10.77 -8.97 11.61
CA LEU A 21 11.21 -7.63 11.21
C LEU A 21 11.34 -7.55 9.69
N ALA A 22 11.90 -8.58 9.05
CA ALA A 22 11.93 -8.67 7.59
C ALA A 22 10.50 -8.71 7.01
N ALA A 23 9.61 -9.52 7.58
CA ALA A 23 8.21 -9.59 7.13
C ALA A 23 7.48 -8.24 7.28
N LEU A 24 7.71 -7.52 8.38
CA LEU A 24 7.17 -6.17 8.57
C LEU A 24 7.75 -5.18 7.56
N ALA A 25 9.05 -5.26 7.26
CA ALA A 25 9.70 -4.40 6.28
C ALA A 25 9.11 -4.57 4.87
N GLU A 26 8.82 -5.80 4.44
CA GLU A 26 8.13 -6.07 3.17
C GLU A 26 6.74 -5.46 3.13
N VAL A 27 5.96 -5.63 4.21
CA VAL A 27 4.63 -5.02 4.33
C VAL A 27 4.71 -3.50 4.29
N ALA A 28 5.70 -2.90 4.94
CA ALA A 28 5.92 -1.46 4.93
C ALA A 28 6.35 -0.94 3.55
N ALA A 29 7.18 -1.69 2.83
CA ALA A 29 7.57 -1.38 1.47
C ALA A 29 6.34 -1.38 0.54
N ALA A 30 5.50 -2.42 0.61
CA ALA A 30 4.27 -2.50 -0.18
C ALA A 30 3.30 -1.35 0.15
N ALA A 31 3.13 -1.01 1.44
CA ALA A 31 2.29 0.09 1.87
C ALA A 31 2.77 1.45 1.33
N THR A 32 4.07 1.70 1.40
CA THR A 32 4.70 2.94 0.91
C THR A 32 4.58 3.06 -0.60
N TRP A 33 4.83 1.97 -1.32
CA TRP A 33 4.66 1.94 -2.77
C TRP A 33 3.21 2.20 -3.18
N LEU A 34 2.22 1.57 -2.54
CA LEU A 34 0.81 1.83 -2.80
C LEU A 34 0.41 3.28 -2.52
N HIS A 35 0.95 3.88 -1.46
CA HIS A 35 0.71 5.28 -1.15
C HIS A 35 1.28 6.22 -2.22
N GLY A 36 2.50 5.97 -2.70
CA GLY A 36 3.08 6.70 -3.83
C GLY A 36 2.25 6.54 -5.10
N ARG A 37 1.85 5.31 -5.43
CA ARG A 37 1.01 5.03 -6.62
C ARG A 37 -0.34 5.74 -6.56
N ALA A 38 -0.98 5.79 -5.39
CA ALA A 38 -2.21 6.55 -5.19
C ALA A 38 -1.97 8.06 -5.34
N GLY A 39 -0.82 8.57 -4.88
CA GLY A 39 -0.38 9.95 -5.09
C GLY A 39 -0.23 10.30 -6.57
N ASP A 40 0.43 9.44 -7.36
CA ASP A 40 0.58 9.65 -8.80
C ASP A 40 -0.78 9.69 -9.51
N LEU A 41 -1.68 8.77 -9.15
CA LEU A 41 -3.05 8.70 -9.69
C LEU A 41 -3.87 9.95 -9.34
N ALA A 42 -3.74 10.45 -8.10
CA ALA A 42 -4.44 11.65 -7.64
C ALA A 42 -3.86 12.92 -8.28
N SER A 43 -2.54 13.00 -8.45
CA SER A 43 -1.86 14.20 -8.93
C SER A 43 -2.15 14.49 -10.39
N GLY A 44 -2.01 13.50 -11.27
CA GLY A 44 -2.03 13.75 -12.72
C GLY A 44 -1.03 14.83 -13.16
N GLY A 45 -0.01 15.14 -12.35
CA GLY A 45 0.98 16.21 -12.56
C GLY A 45 0.72 17.52 -11.81
N GLY A 46 -0.40 17.65 -11.08
CA GLY A 46 -0.77 18.83 -10.30
C GLY A 46 -0.66 18.66 -8.77
N PRO A 47 -0.87 19.74 -7.99
CA PRO A 47 -0.92 19.67 -6.53
C PRO A 47 -2.12 18.84 -6.06
N ILE A 48 -1.96 18.18 -4.91
CA ILE A 48 -2.99 17.31 -4.30
C ILE A 48 -3.08 17.53 -2.80
N THR A 49 -4.21 17.13 -2.24
CA THR A 49 -4.44 17.01 -0.80
C THR A 49 -4.27 15.56 -0.33
N ALA A 50 -4.19 15.37 0.98
CA ALA A 50 -4.19 14.02 1.56
C ALA A 50 -5.49 13.25 1.30
N LEU A 51 -6.64 13.95 1.12
CA LEU A 51 -7.92 13.31 0.82
C LEU A 51 -7.94 12.75 -0.60
N ASP A 52 -7.36 13.46 -1.57
CA ASP A 52 -7.26 12.97 -2.96
C ASP A 52 -6.49 11.65 -3.04
N VAL A 53 -5.40 11.52 -2.27
CA VAL A 53 -4.64 10.27 -2.16
C VAL A 53 -5.48 9.15 -1.55
N ALA A 54 -6.27 9.45 -0.52
CA ALA A 54 -7.14 8.47 0.12
C ALA A 54 -8.24 7.99 -0.83
N GLU A 55 -8.83 8.89 -1.63
CA GLU A 55 -9.83 8.57 -2.65
C GLU A 55 -9.26 7.76 -3.82
N ALA A 56 -8.00 7.99 -4.19
CA ALA A 56 -7.31 7.24 -5.24
C ALA A 56 -6.86 5.83 -4.78
N MET A 57 -6.75 5.58 -3.47
CA MET A 57 -6.19 4.33 -2.93
C MET A 57 -6.91 3.05 -3.40
N PRO A 58 -8.25 2.95 -3.43
CA PRO A 58 -8.93 1.76 -3.94
C PRO A 58 -8.58 1.46 -5.41
N ARG A 59 -8.35 2.49 -6.22
CA ARG A 59 -7.91 2.32 -7.62
C ARG A 59 -6.48 1.80 -7.69
N ALA A 60 -5.56 2.37 -6.90
CA ALA A 60 -4.17 1.90 -6.83
C ALA A 60 -4.10 0.41 -6.48
N VAL A 61 -4.88 -0.03 -5.48
CA VAL A 61 -4.97 -1.45 -5.09
C VAL A 61 -5.48 -2.31 -6.25
N ARG A 62 -6.60 -1.92 -6.91
CA ARG A 62 -7.14 -2.70 -8.03
C ARG A 62 -6.16 -2.82 -9.20
N GLU A 63 -5.52 -1.72 -9.61
CA GLU A 63 -4.54 -1.74 -10.71
C GLU A 63 -3.35 -2.65 -10.39
N THR A 64 -2.89 -2.63 -9.13
CA THR A 64 -1.81 -3.50 -8.66
C THR A 64 -2.19 -4.96 -8.74
N LEU A 65 -3.38 -5.33 -8.22
CA LEU A 65 -3.85 -6.71 -8.24
C LEU A 65 -4.11 -7.22 -9.67
N ALA A 66 -4.58 -6.35 -10.57
CA ALA A 66 -4.77 -6.70 -11.98
C ALA A 66 -3.44 -6.93 -12.72
N GLY A 67 -2.37 -6.21 -12.35
CA GLY A 67 -1.03 -6.38 -12.92
C GLY A 67 -0.27 -7.61 -12.41
N SER A 68 -0.62 -8.13 -11.23
CA SER A 68 0.02 -9.31 -10.63
C SER A 68 -0.48 -10.66 -11.17
N GLY A 69 -1.49 -10.67 -12.03
CA GLY A 69 -2.10 -11.88 -12.59
C GLY A 69 -1.66 -12.25 -14.01
N GLY A 70 -0.61 -11.60 -14.54
CA GLY A 70 -0.05 -11.84 -15.87
C GLY A 70 1.11 -12.83 -15.88
#